data_AF-A0A8J8T4X8-F1
#
_entry.id   AF-A0A8J8T4X8-F1
#
_cell.length_a   1.000
_cell.length_b   1.000
_cell.length_c   1.000
_cell.angle_alpha   90.00
_cell.angle_beta   90.00
_cell.angle_gamma   90.00
#
_symmetry.space_group_name_H-M   'P 1'
#
loop_
_entity.id
_entity.type
_entity.pdbx_description
1 polymer ?
#
loop_
_entity_poly.entity_id
_entity_poly.type
_entity_poly.pdbx_seq_one_letter_code
_entity_poly.pdbx_strand_id
1 'polypeptide(L)'
;MKEKYEQLKQNRMKNQETLNDQKDELRKKEESKKQCDQSIQRKEQQVKQKEDAMRVLKEKQQQLLQQIKMDQQEKDKLKQELEQINQDMELLKKEIAQLEEQIKEFIEKIAALEKTIEKLKEAIHQQKSQIQEQVELQDAHNQILREVNSNIQSRKRELAKFTVALSVATAAASSCGPCGRAFWSGIIAGLQSQIQSVNGELNQLRQRESQEEEILLQIAIALAKLRGDLKLNEALHDKTIVEHNQAKQQLQNLEKELKAKQERLNELDNKRNQILEKLQNETLSPNELETKRLSLHSQKSILEDDLRKILSEQTQLSTQIGEYQQRIRVGEGVANELMKNSDQQWKQLTMVQGYMLQLDYRNERTINALDTQQSLKMSLKNAQPYLDQAVSERAKKKVQYM
;
A
#
# COMPACT_ATOMS: atom_id res chain seq x y z
N MET A 1 -6.67 98.91 51.03
CA MET A 1 -5.83 97.81 51.59
C MET A 1 -6.66 96.58 51.92
N LYS A 2 -7.72 96.68 52.73
CA LYS A 2 -8.63 95.57 53.06
C LYS A 2 -9.27 94.91 51.81
N GLU A 3 -9.72 95.69 50.83
CA GLU A 3 -10.23 95.17 49.54
C GLU A 3 -9.18 94.42 48.73
N LYS A 4 -7.93 94.92 48.69
CA LYS A 4 -6.84 94.29 47.94
C LYS A 4 -6.45 92.94 48.57
N TYR A 5 -6.50 92.86 49.90
CA TYR A 5 -6.32 91.60 50.63
C TYR A 5 -7.44 90.60 50.35
N GLU A 6 -8.70 91.05 50.33
CA GLU A 6 -9.82 90.14 50.04
C GLU A 6 -9.92 89.71 48.58
N GLN A 7 -9.54 90.56 47.62
CA GLN A 7 -9.36 90.14 46.22
C GLN A 7 -8.25 89.10 46.07
N LEU A 8 -7.13 89.27 46.77
CA LEU A 8 -6.04 88.29 46.75
C LEU A 8 -6.45 86.97 47.41
N LYS A 9 -7.22 87.02 48.50
CA LYS A 9 -7.78 85.84 49.16
C LYS A 9 -8.79 85.12 48.27
N GLN A 10 -9.68 85.85 47.60
CA GLN A 10 -10.60 85.28 46.60
C GLN A 10 -9.87 84.69 45.40
N ASN A 11 -8.84 85.37 44.87
CA ASN A 11 -8.01 84.84 43.78
C ASN A 11 -7.26 83.58 44.21
N ARG A 12 -6.80 83.51 45.47
CA ARG A 12 -6.18 82.30 46.00
C ARG A 12 -7.19 81.16 46.12
N MET A 13 -8.40 81.42 46.63
CA MET A 13 -9.44 80.39 46.69
C MET A 13 -9.83 79.90 45.29
N LYS A 14 -10.02 80.81 44.34
CA LYS A 14 -10.26 80.46 42.93
C LYS A 14 -9.10 79.66 42.34
N ASN A 15 -7.86 80.07 42.56
CA ASN A 15 -6.68 79.33 42.08
C ASN A 15 -6.57 77.96 42.77
N GLN A 16 -6.96 77.84 44.04
CA GLN A 16 -6.98 76.58 44.78
C GLN A 16 -8.09 75.64 44.26
N GLU A 17 -9.28 76.16 43.96
CA GLU A 17 -10.35 75.43 43.28
C GLU A 17 -9.89 74.98 41.88
N THR A 18 -9.33 75.88 41.08
CA THR A 18 -8.83 75.56 39.72
C THR A 18 -7.73 74.49 39.78
N LEU A 19 -6.86 74.55 40.79
CA LEU A 19 -5.81 73.54 41.00
C LEU A 19 -6.40 72.20 41.45
N ASN A 20 -7.43 72.20 42.28
CA ASN A 20 -8.13 70.98 42.69
C ASN A 20 -8.88 70.35 41.51
N ASP A 21 -9.55 71.15 40.68
CA ASP A 21 -10.20 70.71 39.44
C ASP A 21 -9.17 70.11 38.47
N GLN A 22 -8.01 70.76 38.30
CA GLN A 22 -6.91 70.23 37.49
C GLN A 22 -6.35 68.92 38.07
N LYS A 23 -6.24 68.78 39.39
CA LYS A 23 -5.80 67.52 40.04
C LYS A 23 -6.81 66.40 39.84
N ASP A 24 -8.11 66.70 39.93
CA ASP A 24 -9.16 65.72 39.68
C ASP A 24 -9.23 65.33 38.20
N GLU A 25 -9.00 66.29 37.29
CA GLU A 25 -8.90 66.01 35.84
C GLU A 25 -7.65 65.17 35.52
N LEU A 26 -6.51 65.43 36.18
CA LEU A 26 -5.31 64.61 36.09
C LEU A 26 -5.53 63.20 36.63
N ARG A 27 -6.20 63.05 37.79
CA ARG A 27 -6.57 61.74 38.34
C ARG A 27 -7.44 60.94 37.37
N LYS A 28 -8.48 61.57 36.81
CA LYS A 28 -9.35 60.94 35.80
C LYS A 28 -8.57 60.52 34.54
N LYS A 29 -7.62 61.34 34.08
CA LYS A 29 -6.73 61.01 32.94
C LYS A 29 -5.78 59.87 33.28
N GLU A 30 -5.25 59.82 34.50
CA GLU A 30 -4.36 58.75 34.96
C GLU A 30 -5.10 57.41 35.14
N GLU A 31 -6.34 57.44 35.63
CA GLU A 31 -7.23 56.26 35.65
C GLU A 31 -7.59 55.79 34.24
N SER A 32 -7.91 56.72 33.33
CA SER A 32 -8.16 56.41 31.92
C SER A 32 -6.93 55.80 31.25
N LYS A 33 -5.72 56.31 31.56
CA LYS A 33 -4.46 55.73 31.11
C LYS A 33 -4.28 54.30 31.64
N LYS A 34 -4.48 54.06 32.94
CA LYS A 34 -4.39 52.72 33.53
C LYS A 34 -5.37 51.74 32.88
N GLN A 35 -6.60 52.17 32.60
CA GLN A 35 -7.58 51.35 31.88
C GLN A 35 -7.12 51.05 30.45
N CYS A 36 -6.50 52.02 29.76
CA CYS A 36 -5.95 51.84 28.43
C CYS A 36 -4.76 50.85 28.43
N ASP A 37 -3.82 50.99 29.39
CA ASP A 37 -2.69 50.08 29.57
C ASP A 37 -3.17 48.63 29.81
N GLN A 38 -4.18 48.44 30.67
CA GLN A 38 -4.80 47.13 30.89
C GLN A 38 -5.47 46.57 29.63
N SER A 39 -6.11 47.42 28.83
CA SER A 39 -6.72 47.02 27.56
C SER A 39 -5.67 46.56 26.54
N ILE A 40 -4.54 47.28 26.44
CA ILE A 40 -3.41 46.88 25.60
C ILE A 40 -2.84 45.54 26.06
N GLN A 41 -2.61 45.35 27.36
CA GLN A 41 -2.06 44.10 27.88
C GLN A 41 -2.97 42.90 27.58
N ARG A 42 -4.30 43.08 27.66
CA ARG A 42 -5.28 42.06 27.25
C ARG A 42 -5.21 41.78 25.75
N LYS A 43 -5.08 42.82 24.91
CA LYS A 43 -4.95 42.67 23.45
C LYS A 43 -3.66 41.96 23.07
N GLU A 44 -2.54 42.25 23.73
CA GLU A 44 -1.26 41.54 23.53
C GLU A 44 -1.38 40.04 23.88
N GLN A 45 -2.08 39.69 24.96
CA GLN A 45 -2.36 38.29 25.28
C GLN A 45 -3.23 37.62 24.20
N GLN A 46 -4.26 38.32 23.69
CA GLN A 46 -5.09 37.80 22.59
C GLN A 46 -4.28 37.60 21.30
N VAL A 47 -3.36 38.52 20.96
CA VAL A 47 -2.45 38.38 19.81
C VAL A 47 -1.61 37.12 19.97
N LYS A 48 -0.94 36.95 21.11
CA LYS A 48 -0.11 35.77 21.38
C LYS A 48 -0.90 34.47 21.25
N GLN A 49 -2.10 34.42 21.82
CA GLN A 49 -2.97 33.23 21.72
C GLN A 49 -3.36 32.91 20.28
N LYS A 50 -3.68 33.92 19.46
CA LYS A 50 -4.02 33.70 18.05
C LYS A 50 -2.79 33.33 17.20
N GLU A 51 -1.63 33.90 17.48
CA GLU A 51 -0.36 33.52 16.84
C GLU A 51 -0.01 32.06 17.14
N ASP A 52 -0.12 31.63 18.39
CA ASP A 52 0.08 30.24 18.79
C ASP A 52 -0.92 29.30 18.10
N ALA A 53 -2.21 29.67 18.04
CA ALA A 53 -3.22 28.89 17.34
C ALA A 53 -2.93 28.77 15.83
N MET A 54 -2.46 29.85 15.20
CA MET A 54 -2.08 29.86 13.79
C MET A 54 -0.86 28.98 13.52
N ARG A 55 0.14 28.97 14.41
CA ARG A 55 1.29 28.06 14.33
C ARG A 55 0.82 26.60 14.34
N VAL A 56 -0.04 26.23 15.28
CA VAL A 56 -0.58 24.86 15.38
C VAL A 56 -1.37 24.46 14.13
N LEU A 57 -2.19 25.37 13.57
CA LEU A 57 -2.93 25.08 12.33
C LEU A 57 -1.99 24.90 11.14
N LYS A 58 -0.93 25.70 11.04
CA LYS A 58 0.07 25.58 9.97
C LYS A 58 0.82 24.25 10.04
N GLU A 59 1.18 23.81 11.24
CA GLU A 59 1.80 22.49 11.48
C GLU A 59 0.85 21.35 11.08
N LYS A 60 -0.42 21.41 11.52
CA LYS A 60 -1.45 20.41 11.12
C LYS A 60 -1.66 20.37 9.60
N GLN A 61 -1.67 21.53 8.94
CA GLN A 61 -1.80 21.61 7.49
C GLN A 61 -0.61 20.97 6.78
N GLN A 62 0.61 21.16 7.27
CA GLN A 62 1.82 20.53 6.72
C GLN A 62 1.80 19.01 6.91
N GLN A 63 1.39 18.53 8.08
CA GLN A 63 1.24 17.10 8.35
C GLN A 63 0.22 16.44 7.40
N LEU A 64 -0.93 17.07 7.17
CA LEU A 64 -1.92 16.56 6.22
C LEU A 64 -1.40 16.53 4.78
N LEU A 65 -0.64 17.54 4.35
CA LEU A 65 -0.04 17.55 3.02
C LEU A 65 1.01 16.44 2.85
N GLN A 66 1.76 16.12 3.90
CA GLN A 66 2.70 14.99 3.88
C GLN A 66 1.96 13.66 3.81
N GLN A 67 0.90 13.49 4.61
CA GLN A 67 0.07 12.28 4.57
C GLN A 67 -0.55 12.06 3.18
N ILE A 68 -1.15 13.10 2.58
CA ILE A 68 -1.72 13.03 1.22
C ILE A 68 -0.68 12.59 0.20
N LYS A 69 0.57 13.09 0.30
CA LYS A 69 1.65 12.68 -0.60
C LYS A 69 2.04 11.21 -0.40
N MET A 70 2.11 10.75 0.85
CA MET A 70 2.42 9.36 1.15
C MET A 70 1.33 8.41 0.64
N ASP A 71 0.07 8.71 0.91
CA ASP A 71 -1.08 7.91 0.48
C ASP A 71 -1.13 7.83 -1.07
N GLN A 72 -0.84 8.95 -1.75
CA GLN A 72 -0.79 8.98 -3.21
C GLN A 72 0.34 8.10 -3.77
N GLN A 73 1.53 8.13 -3.16
CA GLN A 73 2.65 7.28 -3.56
C GLN A 73 2.35 5.80 -3.35
N GLU A 74 1.70 5.44 -2.24
CA GLU A 74 1.28 4.07 -1.97
C GLU A 74 0.23 3.58 -2.98
N LYS A 75 -0.76 4.43 -3.28
CA LYS A 75 -1.76 4.16 -4.31
C LYS A 75 -1.15 3.92 -5.69
N ASP A 76 -0.16 4.72 -6.07
CA ASP A 76 0.51 4.57 -7.36
C ASP A 76 1.34 3.29 -7.43
N LYS A 77 1.99 2.87 -6.32
CA LYS A 77 2.66 1.57 -6.22
C LYS A 77 1.68 0.40 -6.35
N LEU A 78 0.56 0.45 -5.62
CA LEU A 78 -0.48 -0.60 -5.70
C LEU A 78 -1.06 -0.74 -7.11
N LYS A 79 -1.26 0.38 -7.83
CA LYS A 79 -1.69 0.36 -9.23
C LYS A 79 -0.68 -0.30 -10.15
N GLN A 80 0.61 0.02 -10.00
CA GLN A 80 1.67 -0.60 -10.79
C GLN A 80 1.75 -2.12 -10.54
N GLU A 81 1.64 -2.54 -9.27
CA GLU A 81 1.60 -3.96 -8.92
C GLU A 81 0.38 -4.66 -9.53
N LEU A 82 -0.78 -4.00 -9.54
CA LEU A 82 -2.00 -4.52 -10.15
C LEU A 82 -1.85 -4.69 -11.68
N GLU A 83 -1.23 -3.72 -12.35
CA GLU A 83 -0.96 -3.80 -13.79
C GLU A 83 -0.02 -4.95 -14.14
N GLN A 84 1.05 -5.16 -13.35
CA GLN A 84 1.95 -6.30 -13.52
C GLN A 84 1.22 -7.64 -13.32
N ILE A 85 0.41 -7.75 -12.26
CA ILE A 85 -0.36 -8.97 -12.00
C ILE A 85 -1.32 -9.27 -13.17
N ASN A 86 -2.00 -8.26 -13.72
CA ASN A 86 -2.88 -8.47 -14.87
C ASN A 86 -2.10 -9.00 -16.09
N GLN A 87 -0.92 -8.45 -16.38
CA GLN A 87 -0.07 -8.93 -17.48
C GLN A 87 0.38 -10.39 -17.27
N ASP A 88 0.83 -10.72 -16.06
CA ASP A 88 1.23 -12.08 -15.70
C ASP A 88 0.05 -13.07 -15.83
N MET A 89 -1.16 -12.66 -15.40
CA MET A 89 -2.38 -13.45 -15.57
C MET A 89 -2.74 -13.68 -17.04
N GLU A 90 -2.60 -12.67 -17.91
CA GLU A 90 -2.85 -12.83 -19.35
C GLU A 90 -1.86 -13.79 -20.01
N LEU A 91 -0.59 -13.74 -19.64
CA LEU A 91 0.43 -14.68 -20.11
C LEU A 91 0.11 -16.10 -19.65
N LEU A 92 -0.19 -16.30 -18.37
CA LEU A 92 -0.57 -17.62 -17.84
C LEU A 92 -1.82 -18.18 -18.51
N LYS A 93 -2.84 -17.35 -18.80
CA LYS A 93 -4.04 -17.80 -19.53
C LYS A 93 -3.70 -18.32 -20.93
N LYS A 94 -2.76 -17.67 -21.64
CA LYS A 94 -2.30 -18.14 -22.96
C LYS A 94 -1.54 -19.47 -22.85
N GLU A 95 -0.66 -19.61 -21.86
CA GLU A 95 0.07 -20.86 -21.62
C GLU A 95 -0.87 -22.01 -21.25
N ILE A 96 -1.88 -21.75 -20.41
CA ILE A 96 -2.94 -22.73 -20.06
C ILE A 96 -3.66 -23.20 -21.32
N ALA A 97 -4.11 -22.28 -22.18
CA ALA A 97 -4.80 -22.64 -23.41
C ALA A 97 -3.92 -23.48 -24.37
N GLN A 98 -2.63 -23.19 -24.44
CA GLN A 98 -1.68 -24.00 -25.23
C GLN A 98 -1.51 -25.41 -24.66
N LEU A 99 -1.41 -25.55 -23.34
CA LEU A 99 -1.34 -26.86 -22.68
C LEU A 99 -2.62 -27.66 -22.87
N GLU A 100 -3.79 -27.02 -22.81
CA GLU A 100 -5.08 -27.67 -23.05
C GLU A 100 -5.17 -28.26 -24.47
N GLU A 101 -4.69 -27.55 -25.49
CA GLU A 101 -4.66 -28.08 -26.86
C GLU A 101 -3.65 -29.24 -26.99
N GLN A 102 -2.45 -29.13 -26.40
CA GLN A 102 -1.48 -30.22 -26.39
C GLN A 102 -2.03 -31.48 -25.70
N ILE A 103 -2.72 -31.32 -24.55
CA ILE A 103 -3.39 -32.42 -23.85
C ILE A 103 -4.40 -33.11 -24.75
N LYS A 104 -5.22 -32.33 -25.48
CA LYS A 104 -6.21 -32.86 -26.41
C LYS A 104 -5.56 -33.65 -27.55
N GLU A 105 -4.48 -33.14 -28.16
CA GLU A 105 -3.70 -33.86 -29.18
C GLU A 105 -3.17 -35.19 -28.64
N PHE A 106 -2.68 -35.22 -27.40
CA PHE A 106 -2.19 -36.44 -26.76
C PHE A 106 -3.30 -37.46 -26.48
N ILE A 107 -4.48 -37.00 -26.05
CA ILE A 107 -5.65 -37.86 -25.85
C ILE A 107 -6.04 -38.53 -27.17
N GLU A 108 -6.10 -37.77 -28.27
CA GLU A 108 -6.41 -38.30 -29.60
C GLU A 108 -5.34 -39.31 -30.08
N LYS A 109 -4.05 -39.00 -29.86
CA LYS A 109 -2.93 -39.89 -30.18
C LYS A 109 -3.02 -41.21 -29.41
N ILE A 110 -3.31 -41.16 -28.11
CA ILE A 110 -3.47 -42.35 -27.26
C ILE A 110 -4.63 -43.21 -27.78
N ALA A 111 -5.78 -42.62 -28.08
CA ALA A 111 -6.93 -43.35 -28.62
C ALA A 111 -6.64 -44.00 -29.99
N ALA A 112 -5.85 -43.36 -30.84
CA ALA A 112 -5.41 -43.93 -32.11
C ALA A 112 -4.44 -45.13 -31.91
N LEU A 113 -3.52 -45.02 -30.95
CA LEU A 113 -2.61 -46.11 -30.59
C LEU A 113 -3.37 -47.31 -29.99
N GLU A 114 -4.35 -47.07 -29.11
CA GLU A 114 -5.21 -48.13 -28.55
C GLU A 114 -5.95 -48.92 -29.62
N LYS A 115 -6.53 -48.23 -30.62
CA LYS A 115 -7.17 -48.90 -31.76
C LYS A 115 -6.18 -49.71 -32.58
N THR A 116 -4.94 -49.24 -32.72
CA THR A 116 -3.89 -49.94 -33.46
C THR A 116 -3.43 -51.20 -32.71
N ILE A 117 -3.30 -51.12 -31.38
CA ILE A 117 -2.99 -52.26 -30.51
C ILE A 117 -4.05 -53.36 -30.66
N GLU A 118 -5.35 -53.03 -30.59
CA GLU A 118 -6.40 -54.05 -30.71
C GLU A 118 -6.42 -54.70 -32.09
N LYS A 119 -6.23 -53.92 -33.17
CA LYS A 119 -6.10 -54.48 -34.53
C LYS A 119 -4.92 -55.44 -34.67
N LEU A 120 -3.76 -55.09 -34.11
CA LEU A 120 -2.57 -55.95 -34.14
C LEU A 120 -2.80 -57.23 -33.33
N LYS A 121 -3.46 -57.12 -32.17
CA LYS A 121 -3.83 -58.27 -31.34
C LYS A 121 -4.79 -59.23 -32.03
N GLU A 122 -5.80 -58.71 -32.74
CA GLU A 122 -6.69 -59.51 -33.58
C GLU A 122 -5.93 -60.21 -34.72
N ALA A 123 -5.06 -59.48 -35.42
CA ALA A 123 -4.23 -60.03 -36.50
C ALA A 123 -3.30 -61.16 -36.01
N ILE A 124 -2.64 -60.95 -34.86
CA ILE A 124 -1.81 -61.97 -34.20
C ILE A 124 -2.63 -63.22 -33.88
N HIS A 125 -3.86 -63.06 -33.37
CA HIS A 125 -4.73 -64.18 -33.04
C HIS A 125 -5.14 -64.97 -34.30
N GLN A 126 -5.55 -64.27 -35.37
CA GLN A 126 -5.89 -64.90 -36.65
C GLN A 126 -4.71 -65.66 -37.25
N GLN A 127 -3.52 -65.07 -37.25
CA GLN A 127 -2.30 -65.73 -37.74
C GLN A 127 -1.93 -66.96 -36.92
N LYS A 128 -2.08 -66.91 -35.59
CA LYS A 128 -1.88 -68.09 -34.72
C LYS A 128 -2.84 -69.22 -35.08
N SER A 129 -4.10 -68.90 -35.34
CA SER A 129 -5.11 -69.89 -35.80
C SER A 129 -4.75 -70.49 -37.16
N GLN A 130 -4.34 -69.67 -38.13
CA GLN A 130 -3.93 -70.15 -39.46
C GLN A 130 -2.68 -71.04 -39.40
N ILE A 131 -1.71 -70.69 -38.55
CA ILE A 131 -0.53 -71.53 -38.32
C ILE A 131 -0.95 -72.89 -37.76
N GLN A 132 -1.89 -72.93 -36.81
CA GLN A 132 -2.38 -74.17 -36.23
C GLN A 132 -3.06 -75.06 -37.28
N GLU A 133 -3.93 -74.48 -38.11
CA GLU A 133 -4.59 -75.19 -39.22
C GLU A 133 -3.58 -75.76 -40.22
N GLN A 134 -2.54 -74.99 -40.58
CA GLN A 134 -1.49 -75.46 -41.48
C GLN A 134 -0.63 -76.57 -40.87
N VAL A 135 -0.40 -76.55 -39.55
CA VAL A 135 0.31 -77.64 -38.84
C VAL A 135 -0.52 -78.92 -38.85
N GLU A 136 -1.83 -78.82 -38.59
CA GLU A 136 -2.74 -79.98 -38.65
C GLU A 136 -2.82 -80.57 -40.06
N LEU A 137 -2.85 -79.72 -41.09
CA LEU A 137 -2.79 -80.15 -42.48
C LEU A 137 -1.46 -80.85 -42.79
N GLN A 138 -0.34 -80.31 -42.31
CA GLN A 138 0.99 -80.93 -42.46
C GLN A 138 1.03 -82.33 -41.84
N ASP A 139 0.47 -82.51 -40.65
CA ASP A 139 0.42 -83.79 -39.96
C ASP A 139 -0.45 -84.82 -40.71
N ALA A 140 -1.60 -84.39 -41.25
CA ALA A 140 -2.45 -85.24 -42.08
C ALA A 140 -1.72 -85.73 -43.35
N HIS A 141 -1.04 -84.84 -44.07
CA HIS A 141 -0.26 -85.21 -45.26
C HIS A 141 0.94 -86.11 -44.92
N ASN A 142 1.62 -85.87 -43.79
CA ASN A 142 2.66 -86.76 -43.29
C ASN A 142 2.14 -88.18 -43.00
N GLN A 143 0.92 -88.31 -42.47
CA GLN A 143 0.30 -89.61 -42.27
C GLN A 143 0.04 -90.32 -43.59
N ILE A 144 -0.53 -89.63 -44.58
CA ILE A 144 -0.78 -90.17 -45.92
C ILE A 144 0.55 -90.64 -46.55
N LEU A 145 1.61 -89.84 -46.45
CA LEU A 145 2.92 -90.19 -47.00
C LEU A 145 3.49 -91.47 -46.35
N ARG A 146 3.31 -91.66 -45.05
CA ARG A 146 3.70 -92.91 -44.35
C ARG A 146 2.92 -94.12 -44.86
N GLU A 147 1.61 -93.97 -45.07
CA GLU A 147 0.74 -95.02 -45.60
C GLU A 147 1.15 -95.40 -47.03
N VAL A 148 1.36 -94.40 -47.90
CA VAL A 148 1.84 -94.61 -49.28
C VAL A 148 3.18 -95.34 -49.27
N ASN A 149 4.11 -94.92 -48.43
CA ASN A 149 5.42 -95.58 -48.30
C ASN A 149 5.32 -97.03 -47.82
N SER A 150 4.46 -97.31 -46.85
CA SER A 150 4.18 -98.68 -46.39
C SER A 150 3.64 -99.55 -47.53
N ASN A 151 2.71 -99.02 -48.33
CA ASN A 151 2.15 -99.70 -49.49
C ASN A 151 3.20 -99.96 -50.57
N ILE A 152 4.07 -98.98 -50.87
CA ILE A 152 5.20 -99.15 -51.80
C ILE A 152 6.10 -100.31 -51.34
N GLN A 153 6.45 -100.37 -50.06
CA GLN A 153 7.29 -101.45 -49.52
C GLN A 153 6.59 -102.82 -49.60
N SER A 154 5.28 -102.87 -49.31
CA SER A 154 4.48 -104.09 -49.46
C SER A 154 4.49 -104.60 -50.90
N ARG A 155 4.19 -103.72 -51.87
CA ARG A 155 4.20 -104.07 -53.30
C ARG A 155 5.57 -104.44 -53.83
N LYS A 156 6.65 -103.80 -53.35
CA LYS A 156 8.03 -104.22 -53.67
C LYS A 156 8.33 -105.65 -53.22
N ARG A 157 7.88 -106.05 -52.02
CA ARG A 157 8.04 -107.43 -51.52
C ARG A 157 7.24 -108.43 -52.35
N GLU A 158 6.02 -108.07 -52.75
CA GLU A 158 5.18 -108.90 -53.61
C GLU A 158 5.81 -109.08 -55.01
N LEU A 159 6.29 -108.00 -55.61
CA LEU A 159 7.02 -108.02 -56.87
C LEU A 159 8.25 -108.95 -56.80
N ALA A 160 9.00 -108.91 -55.70
CA ALA A 160 10.13 -109.80 -55.48
C ALA A 160 9.70 -111.28 -55.43
N LYS A 161 8.57 -111.60 -54.76
CA LYS A 161 8.01 -112.96 -54.74
C LYS A 161 7.65 -113.45 -56.14
N PHE A 162 6.93 -112.64 -56.92
CA PHE A 162 6.57 -113.01 -58.30
C PHE A 162 7.79 -113.16 -59.20
N THR A 163 8.82 -112.32 -59.01
CA THR A 163 10.07 -112.41 -59.77
C THR A 163 10.82 -113.71 -59.49
N VAL A 164 10.91 -114.13 -58.22
CA VAL A 164 11.49 -115.42 -57.83
C VAL A 164 10.66 -116.59 -58.37
N ALA A 165 9.34 -116.52 -58.26
CA ALA A 165 8.46 -117.56 -58.81
C ALA A 165 8.63 -117.69 -60.33
N LEU A 166 8.76 -116.56 -61.04
CA LEU A 166 8.97 -116.51 -62.48
C LEU A 166 10.31 -117.15 -62.87
N SER A 167 11.40 -116.88 -62.13
CA SER A 167 12.71 -117.47 -62.42
C SER A 167 12.71 -118.98 -62.21
N VAL A 168 12.06 -119.47 -61.15
CA VAL A 168 11.87 -120.90 -60.89
C VAL A 168 11.06 -121.57 -62.01
N ALA A 169 9.93 -120.98 -62.39
CA ALA A 169 9.08 -121.49 -63.48
C ALA A 169 9.83 -121.52 -64.82
N THR A 170 10.65 -120.50 -65.10
CA THR A 170 11.48 -120.42 -66.32
C THR A 170 12.57 -121.50 -66.33
N ALA A 171 13.22 -121.74 -65.19
CA ALA A 171 14.21 -122.81 -65.06
C ALA A 171 13.55 -124.20 -65.24
N ALA A 172 12.39 -124.42 -64.63
CA ALA A 172 11.64 -125.67 -64.78
C ALA A 172 11.14 -125.90 -66.22
N ALA A 173 10.70 -124.85 -66.91
CA ALA A 173 10.32 -124.92 -68.33
C ALA A 173 11.49 -125.38 -69.21
N SER A 174 12.71 -124.96 -68.87
CA SER A 174 13.94 -125.27 -69.60
C SER A 174 14.40 -126.72 -69.41
N SER A 175 14.09 -127.34 -68.26
CA SER A 175 14.44 -128.74 -67.95
C SER A 175 13.40 -129.77 -68.39
N CYS A 176 12.19 -129.35 -68.76
CA CYS A 176 11.12 -130.25 -69.18
C CYS A 176 11.10 -130.51 -70.71
N GLY A 177 10.72 -131.73 -71.10
CA GLY A 177 10.49 -132.12 -72.50
C GLY A 177 9.32 -131.35 -73.17
N PRO A 178 9.07 -131.58 -74.47
CA PRO A 178 8.09 -130.81 -75.27
C PRO A 178 6.69 -130.70 -74.66
N CYS A 179 6.22 -131.74 -73.97
CA CYS A 179 4.92 -131.78 -73.31
C CYS A 179 4.83 -130.93 -72.02
N GLY A 180 5.92 -130.75 -71.28
CA GLY A 180 5.95 -129.91 -70.07
C GLY A 180 6.05 -128.41 -70.37
N ARG A 181 6.57 -128.04 -71.55
CA ARG A 181 6.76 -126.63 -71.95
C ARG A 181 5.45 -125.84 -72.06
N ALA A 182 4.38 -126.44 -72.58
CA ALA A 182 3.10 -125.77 -72.73
C ALA A 182 2.48 -125.38 -71.37
N PHE A 183 2.56 -126.28 -70.39
CA PHE A 183 2.11 -126.02 -69.02
C PHE A 183 2.87 -124.85 -68.38
N TRP A 184 4.20 -124.90 -68.42
CA TRP A 184 5.03 -123.84 -67.83
C TRP A 184 4.89 -122.49 -68.56
N SER A 185 4.65 -122.49 -69.87
CA SER A 185 4.41 -121.26 -70.64
C SER A 185 3.18 -120.50 -70.14
N GLY A 186 2.10 -121.19 -69.76
CA GLY A 186 0.91 -120.56 -69.20
C GLY A 186 1.18 -119.91 -67.83
N ILE A 187 1.91 -120.60 -66.96
CA ILE A 187 2.32 -120.07 -65.64
C ILE A 187 3.21 -118.84 -65.79
N ILE A 188 4.20 -118.90 -66.69
CA ILE A 188 5.11 -117.79 -66.99
C ILE A 188 4.33 -116.56 -67.46
N ALA A 189 3.41 -116.73 -68.41
CA ALA A 189 2.58 -115.62 -68.90
C ALA A 189 1.71 -115.00 -67.79
N GLY A 190 1.12 -115.83 -66.92
CA GLY A 190 0.34 -115.36 -65.77
C GLY A 190 1.18 -114.53 -64.79
N LEU A 191 2.37 -115.03 -64.43
CA LEU A 191 3.31 -114.31 -63.56
C LEU A 191 3.80 -113.00 -64.18
N GLN A 192 4.07 -112.98 -65.49
CA GLN A 192 4.44 -111.76 -66.21
C GLN A 192 3.31 -110.72 -66.16
N SER A 193 2.06 -111.13 -66.33
CA SER A 193 0.90 -110.23 -66.21
C SER A 193 0.75 -109.68 -64.78
N GLN A 194 0.94 -110.51 -63.76
CA GLN A 194 0.90 -110.06 -62.36
C GLN A 194 2.03 -109.06 -62.05
N ILE A 195 3.25 -109.34 -62.52
CA ILE A 195 4.39 -108.42 -62.41
C ILE A 195 4.08 -107.07 -63.07
N GLN A 196 3.51 -107.08 -64.28
CA GLN A 196 3.11 -105.84 -64.97
C GLN A 196 2.05 -105.07 -64.18
N SER A 197 1.05 -105.75 -63.62
CA SER A 197 0.02 -105.14 -62.77
C SER A 197 0.62 -104.48 -61.53
N VAL A 198 1.46 -105.21 -60.78
CA VAL A 198 2.12 -104.68 -59.56
C VAL A 198 3.06 -103.53 -59.90
N ASN A 199 3.77 -103.58 -61.02
CA ASN A 199 4.60 -102.46 -61.49
C ASN A 199 3.74 -101.22 -61.84
N GLY A 200 2.57 -101.41 -62.44
CA GLY A 200 1.62 -100.33 -62.70
C GLY A 200 1.18 -99.64 -61.41
N GLU A 201 0.77 -100.41 -60.40
CA GLU A 201 0.39 -99.89 -59.08
C GLU A 201 1.56 -99.20 -58.36
N LEU A 202 2.78 -99.76 -58.44
CA LEU A 202 3.98 -99.14 -57.87
C LEU A 202 4.27 -97.78 -58.50
N ASN A 203 4.09 -97.65 -59.81
CA ASN A 203 4.28 -96.36 -60.49
C ASN A 203 3.24 -95.33 -60.05
N GLN A 204 1.98 -95.74 -59.88
CA GLN A 204 0.93 -94.86 -59.35
C GLN A 204 1.23 -94.42 -57.91
N LEU A 205 1.67 -95.34 -57.04
CA LEU A 205 2.04 -95.01 -55.66
C LEU A 205 3.24 -94.06 -55.59
N ARG A 206 4.25 -94.22 -56.47
CA ARG A 206 5.39 -93.29 -56.55
C ARG A 206 4.99 -91.90 -57.05
N GLN A 207 4.06 -91.83 -58.01
CA GLN A 207 3.51 -90.54 -58.44
C GLN A 207 2.77 -89.86 -57.29
N ARG A 208 1.97 -90.61 -56.53
CA ARG A 208 1.29 -90.08 -55.34
C ARG A 208 2.30 -89.63 -54.28
N GLU A 209 3.33 -90.42 -53.98
CA GLU A 209 4.42 -90.03 -53.07
C GLU A 209 5.02 -88.68 -53.45
N SER A 210 5.38 -88.51 -54.73
CA SER A 210 5.91 -87.23 -55.24
C SER A 210 4.93 -86.06 -55.11
N GLN A 211 3.63 -86.30 -55.29
CA GLN A 211 2.59 -85.26 -55.11
C GLN A 211 2.44 -84.85 -53.64
N GLU A 212 2.45 -85.81 -52.72
CA GLU A 212 2.36 -85.54 -51.28
C GLU A 212 3.61 -84.79 -50.78
N GLU A 213 4.80 -85.14 -51.27
CA GLU A 213 6.03 -84.40 -50.99
C GLU A 213 5.97 -82.95 -51.48
N GLU A 214 5.40 -82.72 -52.67
CA GLU A 214 5.20 -81.37 -53.20
C GLU A 214 4.22 -80.56 -52.34
N ILE A 215 3.10 -81.15 -51.92
CA ILE A 215 2.13 -80.49 -51.03
C ILE A 215 2.78 -80.14 -49.69
N LEU A 216 3.55 -81.06 -49.09
CA LEU A 216 4.28 -80.79 -47.85
C LEU A 216 5.28 -79.65 -47.99
N LEU A 217 5.96 -79.53 -49.14
CA LEU A 217 6.85 -78.40 -49.42
C LEU A 217 6.07 -77.09 -49.49
N GLN A 218 4.91 -77.07 -50.15
CA GLN A 218 4.05 -75.88 -50.23
C GLN A 218 3.54 -75.46 -48.85
N ILE A 219 3.11 -76.40 -48.01
CA ILE A 219 2.70 -76.14 -46.62
C ILE A 219 3.87 -75.58 -45.81
N ALA A 220 5.07 -76.14 -45.96
CA ALA A 220 6.26 -75.64 -45.26
C ALA A 220 6.60 -74.19 -45.64
N ILE A 221 6.47 -73.83 -46.92
CA ILE A 221 6.66 -72.45 -47.40
C ILE A 221 5.59 -71.52 -46.80
N ALA A 222 4.32 -71.94 -46.80
CA ALA A 222 3.22 -71.16 -46.24
C ALA A 222 3.41 -70.93 -44.72
N LEU A 223 3.79 -71.97 -43.98
CA LEU A 223 4.10 -71.89 -42.55
C LEU A 223 5.27 -70.94 -42.26
N ALA A 224 6.34 -71.00 -43.06
CA ALA A 224 7.48 -70.10 -42.91
C ALA A 224 7.06 -68.63 -43.08
N LYS A 225 6.23 -68.35 -44.09
CA LYS A 225 5.69 -67.00 -44.33
C LYS A 225 4.81 -66.53 -43.18
N LEU A 226 3.82 -67.33 -42.77
CA LEU A 226 2.90 -66.99 -41.67
C LEU A 226 3.66 -66.74 -40.35
N ARG A 227 4.68 -67.55 -40.04
CA ARG A 227 5.51 -67.35 -38.85
C ARG A 227 6.36 -66.08 -38.93
N GLY A 228 6.82 -65.71 -40.13
CA GLY A 228 7.52 -64.45 -40.38
C GLY A 228 6.60 -63.25 -40.12
N ASP A 229 5.41 -63.25 -40.72
CA ASP A 229 4.42 -62.19 -40.57
C ASP A 229 3.94 -62.07 -39.11
N LEU A 230 3.76 -63.21 -38.41
CA LEU A 230 3.41 -63.22 -36.99
C LEU A 230 4.48 -62.53 -36.13
N LYS A 231 5.75 -62.87 -36.32
CA LYS A 231 6.86 -62.23 -35.58
C LYS A 231 6.92 -60.73 -35.84
N LEU A 232 6.69 -60.30 -37.08
CA LEU A 232 6.64 -58.88 -37.42
C LEU A 232 5.47 -58.18 -36.70
N ASN A 233 4.28 -58.77 -36.70
CA ASN A 233 3.12 -58.20 -36.03
C ASN A 233 3.28 -58.16 -34.50
N GLU A 234 3.87 -59.20 -33.89
CA GLU A 234 4.20 -59.19 -32.46
C GLU A 234 5.20 -58.07 -32.13
N ALA A 235 6.24 -57.88 -32.95
CA ALA A 235 7.20 -56.79 -32.76
C ALA A 235 6.57 -55.40 -32.93
N LEU A 236 5.67 -55.24 -33.91
CA LEU A 236 4.91 -54.00 -34.10
C LEU A 236 3.98 -53.73 -32.91
N HIS A 237 3.28 -54.75 -32.43
CA HIS A 237 2.39 -54.65 -31.26
C HIS A 237 3.16 -54.17 -30.02
N ASP A 238 4.30 -54.80 -29.72
CA ASP A 238 5.13 -54.43 -28.57
C ASP A 238 5.68 -53.00 -28.70
N LYS A 239 6.12 -52.61 -29.90
CA LYS A 239 6.54 -51.24 -30.17
C LYS A 239 5.40 -50.24 -29.96
N THR A 240 4.21 -50.51 -30.47
CA THR A 240 3.03 -49.64 -30.32
C THR A 240 2.61 -49.53 -28.84
N ILE A 241 2.72 -50.59 -28.05
CA ILE A 241 2.51 -50.53 -26.59
C ILE A 241 3.50 -49.58 -25.91
N VAL A 242 4.79 -49.63 -26.29
CA VAL A 242 5.79 -48.71 -25.75
C VAL A 242 5.45 -47.26 -26.10
N GLU A 243 5.09 -46.99 -27.36
CA GLU A 243 4.68 -45.65 -27.81
C GLU A 243 3.41 -45.15 -27.09
N HIS A 244 2.43 -46.03 -26.86
CA HIS A 244 1.22 -45.73 -26.08
C HIS A 244 1.55 -45.34 -24.64
N ASN A 245 2.41 -46.12 -23.97
CA ASN A 245 2.82 -45.83 -22.60
C ASN A 245 3.62 -44.53 -22.49
N GLN A 246 4.50 -44.25 -23.46
CA GLN A 246 5.23 -42.98 -23.53
C GLN A 246 4.28 -41.79 -23.72
N ALA A 247 3.30 -41.90 -24.63
CA ALA A 247 2.30 -40.86 -24.83
C ALA A 247 1.45 -40.62 -23.57
N LYS A 248 1.07 -41.70 -22.86
CA LYS A 248 0.35 -41.61 -21.59
C LYS A 248 1.17 -40.92 -20.49
N GLN A 249 2.46 -41.19 -20.42
CA GLN A 249 3.36 -40.52 -19.47
C GLN A 249 3.51 -39.03 -19.80
N GLN A 250 3.62 -38.67 -21.09
CA GLN A 250 3.67 -37.28 -21.53
C GLN A 250 2.38 -36.54 -21.19
N LEU A 251 1.22 -37.15 -21.44
CA LEU A 251 -0.09 -36.62 -21.06
C LEU A 251 -0.16 -36.31 -19.55
N GLN A 252 0.25 -37.26 -18.70
CA GLN A 252 0.27 -37.06 -17.24
C GLN A 252 1.18 -35.91 -16.79
N ASN A 253 2.30 -35.68 -17.49
CA ASN A 253 3.20 -34.57 -17.19
C ASN A 253 2.56 -33.23 -17.58
N LEU A 254 1.91 -33.16 -18.74
CA LEU A 254 1.18 -31.97 -19.19
C LEU A 254 0.00 -31.64 -18.27
N GLU A 255 -0.75 -32.64 -17.81
CA GLU A 255 -1.86 -32.44 -16.84
C GLU A 255 -1.35 -31.87 -15.51
N LYS A 256 -0.18 -32.32 -15.03
CA LYS A 256 0.45 -31.75 -13.82
C LYS A 256 0.88 -30.31 -14.03
N GLU A 257 1.47 -30.00 -15.18
CA GLU A 257 1.88 -28.63 -15.51
C GLU A 257 0.67 -27.69 -15.64
N LEU A 258 -0.39 -28.14 -16.32
CA LEU A 258 -1.65 -27.42 -16.45
C LEU A 258 -2.23 -27.08 -15.06
N LYS A 259 -2.29 -28.08 -14.17
CA LYS A 259 -2.78 -27.89 -12.80
C LYS A 259 -1.94 -26.86 -12.03
N ALA A 260 -0.61 -26.95 -12.12
CA ALA A 260 0.28 -26.00 -11.45
C ALA A 260 0.11 -24.56 -11.97
N LYS A 261 -0.08 -24.38 -13.29
CA LYS A 261 -0.36 -23.05 -13.87
C LYS A 261 -1.74 -22.53 -13.46
N GLN A 262 -2.76 -23.38 -13.37
CA GLN A 262 -4.10 -23.00 -12.87
C GLN A 262 -4.05 -22.56 -11.41
N GLU A 263 -3.30 -23.28 -10.55
CA GLU A 263 -3.08 -22.90 -9.15
C GLU A 263 -2.40 -21.52 -9.05
N ARG A 264 -1.35 -21.29 -9.83
CA ARG A 264 -0.67 -19.98 -9.89
C ARG A 264 -1.58 -18.86 -10.39
N LEU A 265 -2.44 -19.13 -11.36
CA LEU A 265 -3.42 -18.15 -11.84
C LEU A 265 -4.41 -17.76 -10.74
N ASN A 266 -4.87 -18.74 -9.94
CA ASN A 266 -5.76 -18.49 -8.80
C ASN A 266 -5.06 -17.68 -7.70
N GLU A 267 -3.78 -17.96 -7.41
CA GLU A 267 -2.98 -17.18 -6.47
C GLU A 267 -2.85 -15.71 -6.91
N LEU A 268 -2.61 -15.47 -8.20
CA LEU A 268 -2.54 -14.12 -8.76
C LEU A 268 -3.89 -13.39 -8.70
N ASP A 269 -5.00 -14.07 -8.99
CA ASP A 269 -6.34 -13.47 -8.89
C ASP A 269 -6.68 -13.12 -7.43
N ASN A 270 -6.34 -14.00 -6.48
CA ASN A 270 -6.45 -13.70 -5.04
C ASN A 270 -5.63 -12.47 -4.65
N LYS A 271 -4.37 -12.39 -5.11
CA LYS A 271 -3.50 -11.24 -4.84
C LYS A 271 -4.03 -9.95 -5.45
N ARG A 272 -4.53 -10.01 -6.69
CA ARG A 272 -5.21 -8.90 -7.38
C ARG A 272 -6.41 -8.40 -6.58
N ASN A 273 -7.25 -9.32 -6.07
CA ASN A 273 -8.42 -8.98 -5.26
C ASN A 273 -8.03 -8.33 -3.93
N GLN A 274 -6.98 -8.81 -3.27
CA GLN A 274 -6.44 -8.18 -2.05
C GLN A 274 -5.93 -6.75 -2.32
N ILE A 275 -5.25 -6.51 -3.44
CA ILE A 275 -4.80 -5.16 -3.81
C ILE A 275 -5.99 -4.25 -4.13
N LEU A 276 -7.00 -4.76 -4.84
CA LEU A 276 -8.24 -4.03 -5.11
C LEU A 276 -8.97 -3.66 -3.82
N GLU A 277 -9.04 -4.57 -2.85
CA GLU A 277 -9.63 -4.33 -1.54
C GLU A 277 -8.84 -3.27 -0.76
N LYS A 278 -7.50 -3.33 -0.75
CA LYS A 278 -6.66 -2.27 -0.16
C LYS A 278 -6.91 -0.90 -0.82
N LEU A 279 -6.95 -0.87 -2.16
CA LEU A 279 -7.24 0.35 -2.92
C LEU A 279 -8.65 0.91 -2.63
N GLN A 280 -9.61 0.07 -2.23
CA GLN A 280 -10.96 0.48 -1.84
C GLN A 280 -11.03 0.93 -0.36
N ASN A 281 -10.35 0.22 0.54
CA ASN A 281 -10.46 0.40 1.99
C ASN A 281 -9.49 1.45 2.56
N GLU A 282 -8.29 1.60 2.01
CA GLU A 282 -7.24 2.49 2.56
C GLU A 282 -7.33 3.92 2.04
N THR A 283 -8.22 4.21 1.09
CA THR A 283 -8.49 5.60 0.72
C THR A 283 -9.56 6.19 1.63
N LEU A 284 -9.15 6.96 2.65
CA LEU A 284 -9.90 8.18 2.97
C LEU A 284 -10.19 8.83 1.62
N SER A 285 -11.46 9.06 1.31
CA SER A 285 -11.81 9.58 0.00
C SER A 285 -10.96 10.82 -0.24
N PRO A 286 -10.33 11.00 -1.42
CA PRO A 286 -9.63 12.24 -1.73
C PRO A 286 -10.49 13.47 -1.40
N ASN A 287 -11.81 13.33 -1.49
CA ASN A 287 -12.78 14.33 -1.05
C ASN A 287 -12.77 14.58 0.46
N GLU A 288 -12.63 13.58 1.32
CA GLU A 288 -12.57 13.75 2.79
C GLU A 288 -11.28 14.45 3.24
N LEU A 289 -10.14 14.08 2.67
CA LEU A 289 -8.85 14.74 2.93
C LEU A 289 -8.84 16.17 2.37
N GLU A 290 -9.36 16.38 1.17
CA GLU A 290 -9.48 17.71 0.57
C GLU A 290 -10.50 18.57 1.33
N THR A 291 -11.61 18.00 1.80
CA THR A 291 -12.60 18.70 2.64
C THR A 291 -11.98 19.13 3.96
N LYS A 292 -11.19 18.26 4.63
CA LYS A 292 -10.44 18.63 5.83
C LYS A 292 -9.41 19.73 5.53
N ARG A 293 -8.71 19.66 4.39
CA ARG A 293 -7.75 20.70 3.96
C ARG A 293 -8.43 22.05 3.75
N LEU A 294 -9.55 22.07 3.05
CA LEU A 294 -10.34 23.28 2.78
C LEU A 294 -10.93 23.86 4.07
N SER A 295 -11.42 23.01 4.97
CA SER A 295 -11.91 23.42 6.30
C SER A 295 -10.80 24.08 7.13
N LEU A 296 -9.60 23.50 7.17
CA LEU A 296 -8.45 24.09 7.86
C LEU A 296 -7.97 25.38 7.20
N HIS A 297 -8.02 25.47 5.86
CA HIS A 297 -7.69 26.70 5.14
C HIS A 297 -8.67 27.83 5.47
N SER A 298 -9.97 27.51 5.54
CA SER A 298 -11.02 28.43 5.97
C SER A 298 -10.79 28.91 7.41
N GLN A 299 -10.50 28.00 8.35
CA GLN A 299 -10.18 28.35 9.75
C GLN A 299 -8.94 29.25 9.86
N LYS A 300 -7.89 28.99 9.06
CA LYS A 300 -6.70 29.83 8.99
C LYS A 300 -7.04 31.24 8.49
N SER A 301 -7.83 31.35 7.43
CA SER A 301 -8.26 32.64 6.87
C SER A 301 -9.03 33.46 7.91
N ILE A 302 -9.97 32.83 8.63
CA ILE A 302 -10.74 33.49 9.68
C ILE A 302 -9.82 34.03 10.76
N LEU A 303 -8.84 33.23 11.23
CA LEU A 303 -7.88 33.65 12.24
C LEU A 303 -6.94 34.78 11.78
N GLU A 304 -6.56 34.80 10.50
CA GLU A 304 -5.74 35.87 9.92
C GLU A 304 -6.49 37.21 9.94
N ASP A 305 -7.76 37.23 9.53
CA ASP A 305 -8.60 38.44 9.55
C ASP A 305 -8.81 38.95 10.98
N ASP A 306 -9.05 38.02 11.89
CA ASP A 306 -9.20 38.26 13.32
C ASP A 306 -7.94 38.87 13.96
N LEU A 307 -6.74 38.43 13.53
CA LEU A 307 -5.47 39.00 13.97
C LEU A 307 -5.26 40.40 13.41
N ARG A 308 -5.57 40.63 12.12
CA ARG A 308 -5.51 41.97 11.53
C ARG A 308 -6.39 42.96 12.28
N LYS A 309 -7.60 42.55 12.64
CA LYS A 309 -8.53 43.38 13.42
C LYS A 309 -7.96 43.75 14.79
N ILE A 310 -7.43 42.77 15.53
CA ILE A 310 -6.84 43.02 16.86
C ILE A 310 -5.61 43.93 16.77
N LEU A 311 -4.73 43.72 15.78
CA LEU A 311 -3.55 44.57 15.56
C LEU A 311 -3.94 46.01 15.21
N SER A 312 -4.99 46.19 14.39
CA SER A 312 -5.56 47.52 14.10
C SER A 312 -6.07 48.21 15.37
N GLU A 313 -6.83 47.51 16.21
CA GLU A 313 -7.34 48.04 17.49
C GLU A 313 -6.20 48.38 18.46
N GLN A 314 -5.17 47.53 18.54
CA GLN A 314 -3.98 47.80 19.36
C GLN A 314 -3.25 49.06 18.89
N THR A 315 -3.11 49.24 17.57
CA THR A 315 -2.49 50.43 16.98
C THR A 315 -3.26 51.71 17.36
N GLN A 316 -4.59 51.68 17.27
CA GLN A 316 -5.44 52.81 17.68
C GLN A 316 -5.30 53.15 19.17
N LEU A 317 -5.28 52.13 20.04
CA LEU A 317 -5.09 52.33 21.49
C LEU A 317 -3.70 52.92 21.79
N SER A 318 -2.64 52.44 21.13
CA SER A 318 -1.30 53.02 21.27
C SER A 318 -1.25 54.49 20.85
N THR A 319 -1.95 54.86 19.77
CA THR A 319 -2.10 56.26 19.37
C THR A 319 -2.80 57.09 20.46
N GLN A 320 -3.92 56.60 21.01
CA GLN A 320 -4.64 57.28 22.08
C GLN A 320 -3.79 57.45 23.35
N ILE A 321 -3.01 56.43 23.74
CA ILE A 321 -2.07 56.57 24.88
C ILE A 321 -1.02 57.64 24.60
N GLY A 322 -0.48 57.68 23.38
CA GLY A 322 0.45 58.73 22.96
C GLY A 322 -0.16 60.13 23.15
N GLU A 323 -1.41 60.32 22.72
CA GLU A 323 -2.16 61.56 22.92
C GLU A 323 -2.40 61.88 24.40
N TYR A 324 -2.77 60.88 25.22
CA TYR A 324 -2.96 61.08 26.66
C TYR A 324 -1.64 61.46 27.36
N GLN A 325 -0.53 60.81 27.03
CA GLN A 325 0.79 61.14 27.57
C GLN A 325 1.24 62.55 27.18
N GLN A 326 0.93 62.98 25.95
CA GLN A 326 1.17 64.35 25.48
C GLN A 326 0.37 65.35 26.33
N ARG A 327 -0.93 65.09 26.54
CA ARG A 327 -1.83 65.94 27.33
C ARG A 327 -1.45 65.99 28.81
N ILE A 328 -1.02 64.88 29.40
CA ILE A 328 -0.52 64.83 30.79
C ILE A 328 0.75 65.68 30.90
N ARG A 329 1.72 65.52 29.99
CA ARG A 329 2.95 66.35 29.97
C ARG A 329 2.66 67.84 29.88
N VAL A 330 1.72 68.23 29.01
CA VAL A 330 1.28 69.63 28.88
C VAL A 330 0.60 70.10 30.19
N GLY A 331 -0.27 69.28 30.78
CA GLY A 331 -0.94 69.59 32.06
C GLY A 331 0.03 69.73 33.23
N GLU A 332 1.03 68.84 33.34
CA GLU A 332 2.12 68.93 34.33
C GLU A 332 2.97 70.19 34.13
N GLY A 333 3.25 70.56 32.88
CA GLY A 333 3.92 71.82 32.53
C GLY A 333 3.15 73.04 33.03
N VAL A 334 1.85 73.11 32.73
CA VAL A 334 0.96 74.21 33.16
C VAL A 334 0.81 74.27 34.68
N ALA A 335 0.64 73.12 35.35
CA ALA A 335 0.55 73.05 36.82
C ALA A 335 1.84 73.53 37.49
N ASN A 336 3.00 73.17 36.93
CA ASN A 336 4.30 73.64 37.43
C ASN A 336 4.50 75.15 37.22
N GLU A 337 4.05 75.72 36.11
CA GLU A 337 4.07 77.18 35.89
C GLU A 337 3.13 77.92 36.84
N LEU A 338 1.92 77.42 37.06
CA LEU A 338 0.95 78.00 37.99
C LEU A 338 1.47 77.97 39.44
N MET A 339 2.12 76.86 39.86
CA MET A 339 2.76 76.79 41.18
C MET A 339 3.93 77.78 41.30
N LYS A 340 4.78 77.92 40.28
CA LYS A 340 5.86 78.92 40.27
C LYS A 340 5.34 80.35 40.38
N ASN A 341 4.29 80.68 39.63
CA ASN A 341 3.67 82.01 39.65
C ASN A 341 3.01 82.31 41.01
N SER A 342 2.31 81.33 41.58
CA SER A 342 1.73 81.41 42.92
C SER A 342 2.81 81.62 44.00
N ASP A 343 3.91 80.87 43.94
CA ASP A 343 5.04 81.03 44.87
C ASP A 343 5.73 82.40 44.74
N GLN A 344 5.87 82.93 43.52
CA GLN A 344 6.40 84.27 43.29
C GLN A 344 5.48 85.36 43.87
N GLN A 345 4.17 85.25 43.66
CA GLN A 345 3.19 86.18 44.24
C GLN A 345 3.19 86.10 45.77
N TRP A 346 3.35 84.91 46.34
CA TRP A 346 3.46 84.74 47.79
C TRP A 346 4.73 85.38 48.35
N LYS A 347 5.88 85.18 47.71
CA LYS A 347 7.14 85.85 48.11
C LYS A 347 7.04 87.37 48.10
N GLN A 348 6.32 87.95 47.12
CA GLN A 348 6.03 89.38 47.10
C GLN A 348 5.12 89.81 48.26
N LEU A 349 4.13 88.98 48.61
CA LEU A 349 3.22 89.24 49.72
C LEU A 349 3.92 89.16 51.09
N THR A 350 4.81 88.19 51.31
CA THR A 350 5.57 88.07 52.56
C THR A 350 6.53 89.25 52.74
N MET A 351 7.12 89.75 51.65
CA MET A 351 7.88 91.00 51.68
C MET A 351 7.01 92.17 52.13
N VAL A 352 5.80 92.32 51.57
CA VAL A 352 4.87 93.40 51.95
C VAL A 352 4.37 93.26 53.39
N GLN A 353 4.07 92.05 53.87
CA GLN A 353 3.71 91.80 55.28
C GLN A 353 4.88 92.06 56.24
N GLY A 354 6.11 91.70 55.85
CA GLY A 354 7.32 92.05 56.59
C GLY A 354 7.51 93.57 56.70
N TYR A 355 7.26 94.31 55.62
CA TYR A 355 7.26 95.78 55.63
C TYR A 355 6.15 96.38 56.50
N MET A 356 4.95 95.78 56.53
CA MET A 356 3.86 96.24 57.40
C MET A 356 4.14 95.99 58.89
N LEU A 357 4.68 94.83 59.26
CA LEU A 357 5.08 94.55 60.65
C LEU A 357 6.17 95.52 61.13
N GLN A 358 7.08 95.94 60.25
CA GLN A 358 8.07 97.00 60.57
C GLN A 358 7.43 98.39 60.74
N LEU A 359 6.32 98.69 60.05
CA LEU A 359 5.58 99.94 60.20
C LEU A 359 4.72 99.95 61.46
N ASP A 360 4.07 98.84 61.81
CA ASP A 360 3.31 98.71 63.06
C ASP A 360 4.25 98.80 64.27
N TYR A 361 5.43 98.17 64.22
CA TYR A 361 6.47 98.29 65.25
C TYR A 361 7.02 99.73 65.38
N ARG A 362 7.05 100.51 64.28
CA ARG A 362 7.43 101.94 64.32
C ARG A 362 6.32 102.83 64.89
N ASN A 363 5.06 102.55 64.57
CA ASN A 363 3.93 103.31 65.11
C ASN A 363 3.74 103.07 66.61
N GLU A 364 3.93 101.83 67.08
CA GLU A 364 3.83 101.48 68.50
C GLU A 364 4.92 102.16 69.37
N ARG A 365 6.13 102.38 68.83
CA ARG A 365 7.16 103.23 69.48
C ARG A 365 6.78 104.70 69.54
N THR A 366 6.07 105.20 68.54
CA THR A 366 5.69 106.62 68.46
C THR A 366 4.55 106.94 69.43
N ILE A 367 3.61 106.01 69.61
CA ILE A 367 2.52 106.10 70.59
C ILE A 367 3.05 106.04 72.04
N ASN A 368 3.98 105.13 72.32
CA ASN A 368 4.62 105.03 73.65
C ASN A 368 5.44 106.29 74.03
N ALA A 369 6.02 106.99 73.05
CA ALA A 369 6.74 108.25 73.25
C ALA A 369 5.79 109.45 73.53
N LEU A 370 4.58 109.42 72.98
CA LEU A 370 3.54 110.43 73.22
C LEU A 370 2.91 110.29 74.62
N ASP A 371 2.67 109.06 75.09
CA ASP A 371 2.15 108.81 76.44
C ASP A 371 3.14 109.20 77.56
N THR A 372 4.45 109.02 77.33
CA THR A 372 5.48 109.50 78.27
C THR A 372 5.55 111.03 78.33
N GLN A 373 5.32 111.71 77.20
CA GLN A 373 5.32 113.17 77.12
C GLN A 373 4.09 113.78 77.82
N GLN A 374 2.92 113.13 77.76
CA GLN A 374 1.70 113.56 78.44
C GLN A 374 1.76 113.35 79.96
N SER A 375 2.40 112.27 80.43
CA SER A 375 2.60 111.99 81.86
C SER A 375 3.58 112.99 82.54
N LEU A 376 4.63 113.42 81.83
CA LEU A 376 5.55 114.48 82.28
C LEU A 376 4.87 115.86 82.37
N LYS A 377 3.93 116.15 81.47
CA LYS A 377 3.18 117.43 81.43
C LYS A 377 2.17 117.56 82.58
N MET A 378 1.61 116.45 83.06
CA MET A 378 0.72 116.40 84.23
C MET A 378 1.51 116.56 85.55
N SER A 379 2.72 115.97 85.64
CA SER A 379 3.60 116.12 86.81
C SER A 379 4.15 117.54 86.98
N LEU A 380 4.42 118.27 85.88
CA LEU A 380 4.84 119.69 85.94
C LEU A 380 3.71 120.62 86.40
N LYS A 381 2.45 120.29 86.10
CA LYS A 381 1.28 121.13 86.42
C LYS A 381 0.88 121.07 87.91
N ASN A 382 1.24 119.98 88.61
CA ASN A 382 0.94 119.80 90.04
C ASN A 382 2.02 120.37 90.98
N ALA A 383 3.22 120.70 90.47
CA ALA A 383 4.31 121.29 91.25
C ALA A 383 4.27 122.84 91.29
N GLN A 384 3.50 123.48 90.39
CA GLN A 384 3.43 124.94 90.23
C GLN A 384 2.92 125.71 91.47
N PRO A 385 1.91 125.24 92.23
CA PRO A 385 1.41 125.98 93.41
C PRO A 385 2.44 126.09 94.55
N TYR A 386 3.34 125.10 94.67
CA TYR A 386 4.35 125.06 95.74
C TYR A 386 5.56 125.96 95.45
N LEU A 387 5.87 126.18 94.17
CA LEU A 387 6.88 127.15 93.72
C LEU A 387 6.40 128.60 93.93
N ASP A 388 5.12 128.88 93.70
CA ASP A 388 4.54 130.22 93.90
C ASP A 388 4.42 130.60 95.39
N GLN A 389 4.23 129.62 96.29
CA GLN A 389 4.22 129.83 97.74
C GLN A 389 5.62 130.12 98.31
N ALA A 390 6.67 129.49 97.75
CA ALA A 390 8.06 129.75 98.15
C ALA A 390 8.60 131.12 97.67
N VAL A 391 8.06 131.67 96.59
CA VAL A 391 8.41 133.02 96.08
C VAL A 391 7.66 134.12 96.84
N SER A 392 6.42 133.87 97.28
CA SER A 392 5.61 134.79 98.10
C SER A 392 6.17 135.03 99.51
N GLU A 393 6.65 133.98 100.19
CA GLU A 393 7.28 134.16 101.52
C GLU A 393 8.65 134.87 101.46
N ARG A 394 9.38 134.75 100.34
CA ARG A 394 10.65 135.45 100.14
C ARG A 394 10.47 136.94 99.83
N ALA A 395 9.31 137.35 99.29
CA ALA A 395 8.97 138.74 99.02
C ALA A 395 8.49 139.51 100.26
N LYS A 396 7.87 138.85 101.27
CA LYS A 396 7.54 139.50 102.55
C LYS A 396 8.76 139.77 103.44
N LYS A 397 9.89 139.09 103.21
CA LYS A 397 11.19 139.38 103.85
C LYS A 397 11.92 140.63 103.29
N LYS A 398 11.32 141.41 102.36
CA LYS A 398 12.05 142.49 101.66
C LYS A 398 11.39 143.89 101.65
N VAL A 399 10.30 144.14 102.38
CA VAL A 399 9.61 145.47 102.41
C VAL A 399 9.17 145.90 103.84
N GLN A 400 9.94 145.59 104.88
CA GLN A 400 9.87 146.32 106.17
C GLN A 400 11.27 146.68 106.69
N TYR A 401 12.11 147.06 105.73
CA TYR A 401 13.16 148.09 105.83
C TYR A 401 12.81 149.18 104.81
N MET A 402 11.56 149.64 104.84
CA MET A 402 11.07 150.97 104.48
C MET A 402 9.79 151.24 105.25
#